data_AF-A0A7C3IHP7-F1
#
_entry.id   AF-A0A7C3IHP7-F1
#
_cell.length_a   1.000
_cell.length_b   1.000
_cell.length_c   1.000
_cell.angle_alpha   90.00
_cell.angle_beta   90.00
_cell.angle_gamma   90.00
#
_symmetry.space_group_name_H-M   'P 1'
#
loop_
_entity.id
_entity.type
_entity.pdbx_description
1 polymer ?
#
loop_
_entity_poly.entity_id
_entity_poly.type
_entity_poly.pdbx_seq_one_letter_code
_entity_poly.pdbx_strand_id
1 'polypeptide(L)'
;MNRNNLSGLVLLFALLTGPCLTGLFAQAGSPVLQSYQKLFIRTALATKPEVIENAVKDPDMQTSRGAFFDYTLSFVLQYADVLKDDPEMIRLATTIAKAAINAGEAQNRDALWRLFMAYRDTETRVAVLEALAILGKGDSRVVENLNQFLSNQNNVYRSGLIPDYPVLSACISTLGKLGDGSSFPVLFSTMIAGYPEEYSRLAAQALGSIKGDYKKYLIDVIRKNSPIEKQAAFNAAMKHPDFTPADRGEIAENALDISLSYIAPAEADQNYLDELRYASIRVVTEQRWSRATTLVIKHFYRLQTDYSNGKAPKARFIEAIQALGAMGTSEAAKALSLQLGLINTTMERTKQFDEEVLTAVIGALGNIGDKVAFDYLLYIGYLPYPDSIQTAAREAMNRLKW
;
A
#
# COMPACT_ATOMS: atom_id res chain seq x y z
N MET A 1 -81.54 69.04 -20.76
CA MET A 1 -80.68 69.05 -21.96
C MET A 1 -80.23 67.62 -22.25
N ASN A 2 -80.58 67.13 -23.44
CA ASN A 2 -80.11 65.98 -24.22
C ASN A 2 -80.17 64.51 -23.68
N ARG A 3 -81.30 63.87 -24.01
CA ARG A 3 -81.52 62.54 -24.64
C ARG A 3 -80.28 61.84 -25.26
N ASN A 4 -80.07 60.53 -25.02
CA ASN A 4 -80.64 59.39 -25.79
C ASN A 4 -79.87 58.05 -25.60
N ASN A 5 -80.62 56.95 -25.73
CA ASN A 5 -80.26 55.53 -25.72
C ASN A 5 -79.27 55.07 -26.82
N LEU A 6 -78.53 53.96 -26.58
CA LEU A 6 -78.63 52.64 -27.25
C LEU A 6 -77.31 51.83 -27.23
N SER A 7 -77.46 50.54 -26.87
CA SER A 7 -76.83 49.35 -27.48
C SER A 7 -75.36 48.94 -27.21
N GLY A 8 -75.22 47.69 -26.76
CA GLY A 8 -74.39 46.72 -27.50
C GLY A 8 -73.24 46.05 -26.74
N LEU A 9 -73.47 44.79 -26.35
CA LEU A 9 -72.56 43.63 -26.43
C LEU A 9 -71.10 43.78 -25.92
N VAL A 10 -70.73 42.95 -24.94
CA VAL A 10 -69.75 41.84 -25.09
C VAL A 10 -69.43 41.25 -23.70
N LEU A 11 -69.57 39.92 -23.60
CA LEU A 11 -69.12 39.06 -22.52
C LEU A 11 -67.60 39.18 -22.29
N LEU A 12 -67.13 39.15 -21.04
CA LEU A 12 -66.41 37.98 -20.54
C LEU A 12 -66.28 37.99 -19.01
N PHE A 13 -66.44 36.80 -18.46
CA PHE A 13 -66.50 36.42 -17.06
C PHE A 13 -65.22 36.74 -16.26
N ALA A 14 -65.39 37.35 -15.09
CA ALA A 14 -64.40 37.40 -14.02
C ALA A 14 -64.86 36.47 -12.87
N LEU A 15 -64.00 35.55 -12.45
CA LEU A 15 -64.10 34.76 -11.21
C LEU A 15 -62.70 34.76 -10.59
N LEU A 16 -62.38 35.67 -9.66
CA LEU A 16 -62.53 35.55 -8.20
C LEU A 16 -61.87 34.30 -7.59
N THR A 17 -60.71 34.56 -6.96
CA THR A 17 -60.26 34.11 -5.61
C THR A 17 -60.09 32.61 -5.33
N GLY A 18 -58.84 32.22 -5.02
CA GLY A 18 -58.54 31.02 -4.21
C GLY A 18 -58.93 31.19 -2.74
N PRO A 19 -58.55 30.28 -1.79
CA PRO A 19 -57.49 29.26 -1.88
C PRO A 19 -57.92 27.84 -1.40
N CYS A 20 -57.23 26.79 -1.85
CA CYS A 20 -57.20 25.53 -1.10
C CYS A 20 -55.87 24.78 -1.33
N LEU A 21 -55.22 24.48 -0.22
CA LEU A 21 -54.02 23.65 -0.07
C LEU A 21 -54.38 22.17 -0.32
N THR A 22 -53.82 21.54 -1.35
CA THR A 22 -53.66 20.07 -1.49
C THR A 22 -52.75 19.81 -2.70
N GLY A 23 -51.71 18.97 -2.71
CA GLY A 23 -51.00 18.19 -1.71
C GLY A 23 -49.55 18.05 -2.20
N LEU A 24 -48.56 17.99 -1.31
CA LEU A 24 -47.93 16.73 -0.93
C LEU A 24 -47.77 15.77 -2.13
N PHE A 25 -46.68 15.93 -2.88
CA PHE A 25 -46.08 14.82 -3.62
C PHE A 25 -45.55 13.81 -2.59
N ALA A 26 -46.42 12.91 -2.13
CA ALA A 26 -45.98 11.65 -1.55
C ALA A 26 -45.42 10.79 -2.70
N GLN A 27 -44.13 10.47 -2.68
CA GLN A 27 -43.55 9.46 -3.55
C GLN A 27 -44.16 8.09 -3.19
N ALA A 28 -45.29 7.75 -3.81
CA ALA A 28 -45.80 6.39 -3.79
C ALA A 28 -44.82 5.52 -4.59
N GLY A 29 -44.14 4.58 -3.92
CA GLY A 29 -43.22 3.64 -4.57
C GLY A 29 -43.92 2.87 -5.70
N SER A 30 -43.16 2.49 -6.74
CA SER A 30 -43.65 1.78 -7.93
C SER A 30 -44.63 0.66 -7.57
N PRO A 31 -45.83 0.57 -8.20
CA PRO A 31 -46.79 -0.51 -7.96
C PRO A 31 -46.19 -1.91 -8.12
N VAL A 32 -45.22 -2.05 -9.02
CA VAL A 32 -44.49 -3.32 -9.27
C VAL A 32 -43.62 -3.67 -8.07
N LEU A 33 -42.85 -2.71 -7.53
CA LEU A 33 -42.06 -2.88 -6.31
C LEU A 33 -42.90 -3.36 -5.13
N GLN A 34 -44.04 -2.70 -4.89
CA GLN A 34 -44.94 -3.07 -3.79
C GLN A 34 -45.52 -4.48 -3.98
N SER A 35 -45.76 -4.89 -5.23
CA SER A 35 -46.26 -6.24 -5.55
C SER A 35 -45.21 -7.30 -5.21
N TYR A 36 -43.95 -7.08 -5.59
CA TYR A 36 -42.86 -7.99 -5.22
C TYR A 36 -42.56 -8.00 -3.72
N GLN A 37 -42.63 -6.87 -3.02
CA GLN A 37 -42.49 -6.84 -1.56
C GLN A 37 -43.61 -7.63 -0.87
N LYS A 38 -44.87 -7.48 -1.30
CA LYS A 38 -46.00 -8.26 -0.77
C LYS A 38 -45.85 -9.75 -1.06
N LEU A 39 -45.42 -10.09 -2.29
CA LEU A 39 -45.15 -11.47 -2.67
C LEU A 39 -44.05 -12.06 -1.77
N PHE A 40 -42.93 -11.36 -1.64
CA PHE A 40 -41.83 -11.77 -0.78
C PHE A 40 -42.27 -12.03 0.66
N ILE A 41 -43.06 -11.14 1.27
CA ILE A 41 -43.57 -11.32 2.64
C ILE A 41 -44.43 -12.59 2.76
N ARG A 42 -45.34 -12.81 1.82
CA ARG A 42 -46.32 -13.92 1.86
C ARG A 42 -45.73 -15.29 1.54
N THR A 43 -44.63 -15.31 0.80
CA THR A 43 -43.96 -16.55 0.39
C THR A 43 -43.19 -17.18 1.55
N ALA A 44 -43.24 -18.50 1.67
CA ALA A 44 -42.51 -19.27 2.68
C ALA A 44 -40.99 -19.13 2.49
N LEU A 45 -40.21 -19.28 3.56
CA LEU A 45 -38.75 -19.04 3.53
C LEU A 45 -38.04 -19.84 2.42
N ALA A 46 -38.30 -21.15 2.34
CA ALA A 46 -37.83 -22.05 1.29
C ALA A 46 -38.06 -21.58 -0.16
N THR A 47 -39.10 -20.77 -0.40
CA THR A 47 -39.53 -20.31 -1.73
C THR A 47 -39.27 -18.82 -2.00
N LYS A 48 -38.70 -18.09 -1.03
CA LYS A 48 -38.28 -16.69 -1.21
C LYS A 48 -37.15 -16.52 -2.25
N PRO A 49 -36.17 -17.43 -2.40
CA PRO A 49 -35.15 -17.30 -3.44
C PRO A 49 -35.73 -17.14 -4.85
N GLU A 50 -36.79 -17.87 -5.18
CA GLU A 50 -37.45 -17.83 -6.48
C GLU A 50 -38.12 -16.47 -6.74
N VAL A 51 -38.62 -15.80 -5.69
CA VAL A 51 -39.14 -14.42 -5.79
C VAL A 51 -38.03 -13.45 -6.20
N ILE A 52 -36.82 -13.63 -5.67
CA ILE A 52 -35.65 -12.82 -6.01
C ILE A 52 -35.26 -13.02 -7.48
N GLU A 53 -35.17 -14.28 -7.91
CA GLU A 53 -34.81 -14.62 -9.29
C GLU A 53 -35.84 -14.10 -10.29
N ASN A 54 -37.13 -14.16 -9.96
CA ASN A 54 -38.19 -13.63 -10.80
C ASN A 54 -38.09 -12.11 -10.93
N ALA A 55 -37.80 -11.40 -9.83
CA ALA A 55 -37.61 -9.94 -9.86
C ALA A 55 -36.42 -9.51 -10.73
N VAL A 56 -35.36 -10.32 -10.80
CA VAL A 56 -34.20 -10.07 -11.70
C VAL A 56 -34.60 -10.22 -13.16
N LYS A 57 -35.47 -11.18 -13.48
CA LYS A 57 -35.89 -11.48 -14.86
C LYS A 57 -36.99 -10.54 -15.37
N ASP A 58 -37.75 -9.94 -14.46
CA ASP A 58 -38.86 -9.04 -14.78
C ASP A 58 -38.36 -7.69 -15.32
N PRO A 59 -38.65 -7.32 -16.58
CA PRO A 59 -38.27 -6.04 -17.15
C PRO A 59 -38.89 -4.84 -16.41
N ASP A 60 -40.11 -4.99 -15.89
CA ASP A 60 -40.83 -3.91 -15.22
C ASP A 60 -40.21 -3.57 -13.86
N MET A 61 -39.40 -4.48 -13.31
CA MET A 61 -38.65 -4.28 -12.08
C MET A 61 -37.35 -3.49 -12.28
N GLN A 62 -36.87 -3.27 -13.52
CA GLN A 62 -35.51 -2.74 -13.77
C GLN A 62 -35.18 -1.48 -12.96
N THR A 63 -36.12 -0.52 -12.86
CA THR A 63 -35.94 0.75 -12.13
C THR A 63 -36.14 0.63 -10.62
N SER A 64 -36.76 -0.46 -10.15
CA SER A 64 -37.09 -0.69 -8.74
C SER A 64 -36.28 -1.82 -8.10
N ARG A 65 -35.38 -2.46 -8.85
CA ARG A 65 -34.52 -3.55 -8.38
C ARG A 65 -33.67 -3.15 -7.18
N GLY A 66 -33.03 -1.99 -7.22
CA GLY A 66 -32.22 -1.48 -6.10
C GLY A 66 -32.98 -1.50 -4.77
N ALA A 67 -34.11 -0.79 -4.72
CA ALA A 67 -34.97 -0.73 -3.54
C ALA A 67 -35.52 -2.10 -3.09
N PHE A 68 -35.80 -3.00 -4.03
CA PHE A 68 -36.21 -4.37 -3.69
C PHE A 68 -35.08 -5.18 -3.06
N PHE A 69 -33.85 -5.04 -3.56
CA PHE A 69 -32.69 -5.70 -2.98
C PHE A 69 -32.34 -5.13 -1.60
N ASP A 70 -32.44 -3.82 -1.39
CA ASP A 70 -32.26 -3.22 -0.06
C ASP A 70 -33.28 -3.76 0.94
N TYR A 71 -34.53 -3.90 0.51
CA TYR A 71 -35.59 -4.48 1.33
C TYR A 71 -35.27 -5.94 1.73
N THR A 72 -34.83 -6.76 0.78
CA THR A 72 -34.55 -8.18 1.01
C THR A 72 -33.24 -8.42 1.77
N LEU A 73 -32.20 -7.59 1.54
CA LEU A 73 -30.99 -7.54 2.37
C LEU A 73 -31.31 -7.16 3.81
N SER A 74 -32.17 -6.15 4.00
CA SER A 74 -32.59 -5.74 5.34
C SER A 74 -33.35 -6.86 6.06
N PHE A 75 -34.21 -7.59 5.34
CA PHE A 75 -34.87 -8.77 5.88
C PHE A 75 -33.87 -9.81 6.38
N VAL A 76 -32.88 -10.20 5.56
CA VAL A 76 -31.94 -11.24 6.00
C VAL A 76 -31.04 -10.78 7.15
N LEU A 77 -30.63 -9.51 7.16
CA LEU A 77 -29.84 -8.93 8.23
C LEU A 77 -30.63 -8.81 9.55
N GLN A 78 -31.93 -8.54 9.49
CA GLN A 78 -32.78 -8.43 10.68
C GLN A 78 -32.87 -9.75 11.45
N TYR A 79 -32.86 -10.88 10.76
CA TYR A 79 -32.99 -12.21 11.36
C TYR A 79 -31.65 -12.97 11.47
N ALA A 80 -30.54 -12.35 11.08
CA ALA A 80 -29.23 -13.02 11.04
C ALA A 80 -28.80 -13.57 12.42
N ASP A 81 -29.08 -12.86 13.51
CA ASP A 81 -28.67 -13.30 14.85
C ASP A 81 -29.31 -14.64 15.28
N VAL A 82 -30.47 -14.98 14.69
CA VAL A 82 -31.23 -16.19 15.04
C VAL A 82 -31.15 -17.25 13.95
N LEU A 83 -31.09 -16.84 12.68
CA LEU A 83 -31.24 -17.73 11.51
C LEU A 83 -30.00 -17.79 10.60
N LYS A 84 -28.86 -17.19 10.96
CA LYS A 84 -27.66 -17.21 10.08
C LYS A 84 -27.12 -18.61 9.77
N ASP A 85 -27.41 -19.59 10.62
CA ASP A 85 -26.98 -20.98 10.46
C ASP A 85 -28.09 -21.87 9.88
N ASP A 86 -29.29 -21.32 9.61
CA ASP A 86 -30.40 -22.04 9.00
C ASP A 86 -30.17 -22.25 7.49
N PRO A 87 -30.30 -23.47 6.95
CA PRO A 87 -30.02 -23.75 5.53
C PRO A 87 -30.90 -22.96 4.55
N GLU A 88 -32.18 -22.73 4.86
CA GLU A 88 -33.07 -21.97 3.98
C GLU A 88 -32.71 -20.49 3.99
N MET A 89 -32.34 -19.98 5.16
CA MET A 89 -31.88 -18.61 5.32
C MET A 89 -30.53 -18.35 4.65
N ILE A 90 -29.58 -19.27 4.73
CA ILE A 90 -28.30 -19.22 4.00
C ILE A 90 -28.55 -19.22 2.49
N ARG A 91 -29.42 -20.12 2.00
CA ARG A 91 -29.80 -20.16 0.58
C ARG A 91 -30.38 -18.82 0.14
N LEU A 92 -31.28 -18.25 0.93
CA LEU A 92 -31.87 -16.94 0.63
C LEU A 92 -30.82 -15.82 0.64
N ALA A 93 -29.97 -15.74 1.65
CA ALA A 93 -28.89 -14.74 1.74
C ALA A 93 -27.93 -14.84 0.55
N THR A 94 -27.53 -16.05 0.18
CA THR A 94 -26.71 -16.33 -1.00
C THR A 94 -27.39 -15.87 -2.29
N THR A 95 -28.67 -16.22 -2.49
CA THR A 95 -29.41 -15.82 -3.69
C THR A 95 -29.53 -14.29 -3.79
N ILE A 96 -29.80 -13.61 -2.68
CA ILE A 96 -29.87 -12.14 -2.65
C ILE A 96 -28.51 -11.54 -3.02
N ALA A 97 -27.41 -12.05 -2.45
CA ALA A 97 -26.06 -11.57 -2.76
C ALA A 97 -25.71 -11.74 -4.25
N LYS A 98 -25.97 -12.92 -4.84
CA LYS A 98 -25.76 -13.18 -6.27
C LYS A 98 -26.61 -12.24 -7.15
N ALA A 99 -27.86 -12.02 -6.75
CA ALA A 99 -28.79 -11.19 -7.50
C ALA A 99 -28.48 -9.69 -7.41
N ALA A 100 -27.82 -9.23 -6.33
CA ALA A 100 -27.52 -7.82 -6.08
C ALA A 100 -26.70 -7.16 -7.20
N ILE A 101 -25.93 -7.92 -7.98
CA ILE A 101 -25.20 -7.40 -9.17
C ILE A 101 -26.18 -6.72 -10.16
N ASN A 102 -27.44 -7.17 -10.21
CA ASN A 102 -28.47 -6.65 -11.10
C ASN A 102 -29.22 -5.43 -10.52
N ALA A 103 -28.83 -4.94 -9.34
CA ALA A 103 -29.48 -3.83 -8.64
C ALA A 103 -29.23 -2.46 -9.32
N GLY A 104 -28.16 -2.33 -10.11
CA GLY A 104 -27.81 -1.10 -10.85
C GLY A 104 -27.31 0.07 -10.00
N GLU A 105 -27.42 0.01 -8.67
CA GLU A 105 -27.09 1.12 -7.77
C GLU A 105 -26.07 0.77 -6.67
N ALA A 106 -25.41 1.81 -6.16
CA ALA A 106 -24.41 1.77 -5.09
C ALA A 106 -24.99 1.59 -3.68
N GLN A 107 -26.32 1.70 -3.50
CA GLN A 107 -26.97 1.77 -2.18
C GLN A 107 -26.76 0.48 -1.35
N ASN A 108 -26.57 -0.66 -2.03
CA ASN A 108 -26.53 -1.97 -1.39
C ASN A 108 -25.16 -2.35 -0.82
N ARG A 109 -24.10 -1.54 -1.05
CA ARG A 109 -22.71 -1.90 -0.70
C ARG A 109 -22.51 -2.14 0.80
N ASP A 110 -23.03 -1.23 1.63
CA ASP A 110 -22.89 -1.32 3.08
C ASP A 110 -23.71 -2.50 3.64
N ALA A 111 -24.89 -2.76 3.08
CA ALA A 111 -25.73 -3.91 3.45
C ALA A 111 -25.08 -5.24 3.04
N LEU A 112 -24.47 -5.32 1.86
CA LEU A 112 -23.68 -6.47 1.41
C LEU A 112 -22.50 -6.73 2.36
N TRP A 113 -21.74 -5.69 2.73
CA TRP A 113 -20.66 -5.87 3.70
C TRP A 113 -21.15 -6.37 5.06
N ARG A 114 -22.28 -5.84 5.55
CA ARG A 114 -22.92 -6.36 6.78
C ARG A 114 -23.32 -7.82 6.63
N LEU A 115 -23.81 -8.23 5.46
CA LEU A 115 -24.16 -9.62 5.17
C LEU A 115 -22.93 -10.53 5.25
N PHE A 116 -21.80 -10.11 4.66
CA PHE A 116 -20.51 -10.83 4.73
C PHE A 116 -20.00 -11.03 6.16
N MET A 117 -20.26 -10.06 7.04
CA MET A 117 -19.85 -10.14 8.44
C MET A 117 -20.78 -11.02 9.28
N ALA A 118 -22.08 -11.02 8.95
CA ALA A 118 -23.10 -11.79 9.65
C ALA A 118 -23.08 -13.28 9.28
N TYR A 119 -22.96 -13.60 7.99
CA TYR A 119 -22.95 -14.97 7.47
C TYR A 119 -21.51 -15.45 7.32
N ARG A 120 -21.21 -16.61 7.90
CA ARG A 120 -19.85 -17.17 7.97
C ARG A 120 -19.62 -18.33 7.00
N ASP A 121 -20.66 -18.81 6.35
CA ASP A 121 -20.55 -19.84 5.32
C ASP A 121 -19.84 -19.31 4.07
N THR A 122 -19.15 -20.23 3.39
CA THR A 122 -18.30 -19.95 2.24
C THR A 122 -19.12 -19.42 1.05
N GLU A 123 -20.29 -20.00 0.77
CA GLU A 123 -21.06 -19.69 -0.44
C GLU A 123 -21.61 -18.26 -0.40
N THR A 124 -22.21 -17.86 0.73
CA THR A 124 -22.73 -16.51 0.92
C THR A 124 -21.60 -15.48 0.83
N ARG A 125 -20.45 -15.76 1.46
CA ARG A 125 -19.30 -14.85 1.47
C ARG A 125 -18.70 -14.65 0.09
N VAL A 126 -18.52 -15.72 -0.67
CA VAL A 126 -18.04 -15.64 -2.05
C VAL A 126 -19.04 -14.84 -2.90
N ALA A 127 -20.34 -15.12 -2.80
CA ALA A 127 -21.37 -14.38 -3.53
C ALA A 127 -21.36 -12.88 -3.21
N VAL A 128 -21.17 -12.50 -1.94
CA VAL A 128 -21.04 -11.10 -1.55
C VAL A 128 -19.78 -10.46 -2.14
N LEU A 129 -18.64 -11.14 -2.09
CA LEU A 129 -17.38 -10.63 -2.65
C LEU A 129 -17.47 -10.42 -4.16
N GLU A 130 -18.13 -11.33 -4.88
CA GLU A 130 -18.41 -11.20 -6.31
C GLU A 130 -19.31 -10.00 -6.61
N ALA A 131 -20.35 -9.78 -5.81
CA ALA A 131 -21.21 -8.61 -5.94
C ALA A 131 -20.45 -7.31 -5.67
N LEU A 132 -19.64 -7.26 -4.61
CA LEU A 132 -18.81 -6.11 -4.25
C LEU A 132 -17.72 -5.81 -5.30
N ALA A 133 -17.22 -6.82 -6.03
CA ALA A 133 -16.25 -6.60 -7.11
C ALA A 133 -16.80 -5.71 -8.24
N ILE A 134 -18.12 -5.71 -8.42
CA ILE A 134 -18.80 -4.88 -9.44
C ILE A 134 -19.34 -3.61 -8.78
N LEU A 135 -20.14 -3.77 -7.73
CA LEU A 135 -20.85 -2.67 -7.11
C LEU A 135 -19.91 -1.75 -6.35
N GLY A 136 -18.85 -2.26 -5.72
CA GLY A 136 -17.93 -1.52 -4.86
C GLY A 136 -16.94 -0.61 -5.60
N LYS A 137 -16.98 -0.56 -6.93
CA LYS A 137 -16.03 0.25 -7.72
C LYS A 137 -16.13 1.74 -7.35
N GLY A 138 -14.98 2.33 -7.04
CA GLY A 138 -14.86 3.74 -6.61
C GLY A 138 -15.31 3.99 -5.16
N ASP A 139 -15.63 2.96 -4.38
CA ASP A 139 -15.97 3.11 -2.96
C ASP A 139 -14.78 2.79 -2.07
N SER A 140 -14.18 3.83 -1.48
CA SER A 140 -13.03 3.66 -0.60
C SER A 140 -13.36 2.88 0.67
N ARG A 141 -14.61 2.92 1.16
CA ARG A 141 -15.01 2.19 2.37
C ARG A 141 -15.07 0.68 2.10
N VAL A 142 -15.59 0.28 0.94
CA VAL A 142 -15.61 -1.13 0.52
C VAL A 142 -14.18 -1.66 0.37
N VAL A 143 -13.31 -0.89 -0.30
CA VAL A 143 -11.90 -1.26 -0.48
C VAL A 143 -11.20 -1.40 0.89
N GLU A 144 -11.37 -0.43 1.79
CA GLU A 144 -10.77 -0.48 3.13
C GLU A 144 -11.22 -1.71 3.93
N ASN A 145 -12.52 -2.01 3.91
CA ASN A 145 -13.09 -3.19 4.54
C ASN A 145 -12.48 -4.50 4.02
N LEU A 146 -12.32 -4.60 2.69
CA LEU A 146 -11.70 -5.77 2.04
C LEU A 146 -10.21 -5.87 2.36
N ASN A 147 -9.50 -4.74 2.38
CA ASN A 147 -8.09 -4.69 2.76
C ASN A 147 -7.88 -5.16 4.19
N GLN A 148 -8.72 -4.71 5.13
CA GLN A 148 -8.69 -5.16 6.52
C GLN A 148 -8.99 -6.66 6.62
N PHE A 149 -10.00 -7.16 5.89
CA PHE A 149 -10.31 -8.58 5.89
C PHE A 149 -9.15 -9.43 5.37
N LEU A 150 -8.56 -9.07 4.22
CA LEU A 150 -7.42 -9.81 3.66
C LEU A 150 -6.19 -9.75 4.57
N SER A 151 -5.92 -8.58 5.18
CA SER A 151 -4.84 -8.42 6.17
C SER A 151 -5.04 -9.36 7.36
N ASN A 152 -6.28 -9.47 7.86
CA ASN A 152 -6.63 -10.43 8.91
C ASN A 152 -6.42 -11.88 8.45
N GLN A 153 -6.78 -12.24 7.20
CA GLN A 153 -6.50 -13.59 6.68
C GLN A 153 -5.00 -13.90 6.62
N ASN A 154 -4.17 -12.93 6.22
CA ASN A 154 -2.71 -13.08 6.22
C ASN A 154 -2.16 -13.32 7.62
N ASN A 155 -2.70 -12.66 8.63
CA ASN A 155 -2.31 -12.88 10.03
C ASN A 155 -2.77 -14.25 10.53
N VAL A 156 -3.98 -14.69 10.17
CA VAL A 156 -4.46 -16.06 10.46
C VAL A 156 -3.52 -17.09 9.86
N TYR A 157 -3.16 -16.95 8.59
CA TYR A 157 -2.23 -17.88 7.92
C TYR A 157 -0.86 -17.94 8.60
N ARG A 158 -0.27 -16.77 8.91
CA ARG A 158 1.03 -16.69 9.60
C ARG A 158 1.01 -17.29 11.01
N SER A 159 -0.15 -17.31 11.66
CA SER A 159 -0.33 -17.99 12.96
C SER A 159 -0.38 -19.52 12.86
N GLY A 160 -0.33 -20.09 11.64
CA GLY A 160 -0.39 -21.52 11.39
C GLY A 160 -1.83 -22.04 11.20
N LEU A 161 -2.83 -21.17 11.21
CA LEU A 161 -4.23 -21.53 10.96
C LEU A 161 -4.52 -21.50 9.46
N ILE A 162 -5.44 -22.38 9.02
CA ILE A 162 -5.84 -22.47 7.61
C ILE A 162 -7.04 -21.54 7.38
N PRO A 163 -6.94 -20.52 6.51
CA PRO A 163 -8.09 -19.70 6.16
C PRO A 163 -9.05 -20.44 5.23
N ASP A 164 -10.26 -19.91 5.09
CA ASP A 164 -11.20 -20.35 4.06
C ASP A 164 -10.66 -19.93 2.68
N TYR A 165 -10.04 -20.88 1.97
CA TYR A 165 -9.37 -20.63 0.69
C TYR A 165 -10.31 -20.12 -0.41
N PRO A 166 -11.53 -20.66 -0.61
CA PRO A 166 -12.49 -20.06 -1.52
C PRO A 166 -12.79 -18.58 -1.22
N VAL A 167 -13.02 -18.22 0.05
CA VAL A 167 -13.27 -16.83 0.44
C VAL A 167 -12.03 -15.95 0.25
N LEU A 168 -10.84 -16.47 0.58
CA LEU A 168 -9.56 -15.80 0.34
C LEU A 168 -9.37 -15.49 -1.16
N SER A 169 -9.54 -16.50 -2.00
CA SER A 169 -9.41 -16.38 -3.47
C SER A 169 -10.40 -15.37 -4.05
N ALA A 170 -11.66 -15.41 -3.60
CA ALA A 170 -12.66 -14.44 -3.99
C ALA A 170 -12.25 -13.02 -3.56
N CYS A 171 -11.74 -12.83 -2.34
CA CYS A 171 -11.32 -11.52 -1.85
C CYS A 171 -10.15 -10.93 -2.65
N ILE A 172 -9.12 -11.75 -2.93
CA ILE A 172 -7.96 -11.35 -3.77
C ILE A 172 -8.46 -10.93 -5.16
N SER A 173 -9.34 -11.74 -5.76
CA SER A 173 -9.93 -11.45 -7.07
C SER A 173 -10.76 -10.18 -7.07
N THR A 174 -11.54 -9.95 -6.01
CA THR A 174 -12.35 -8.74 -5.82
C THR A 174 -11.48 -7.49 -5.73
N LEU A 175 -10.42 -7.51 -4.90
CA LEU A 175 -9.49 -6.37 -4.79
C LEU A 175 -8.78 -6.08 -6.13
N GLY A 176 -8.36 -7.12 -6.86
CA GLY A 176 -7.80 -6.98 -8.20
C GLY A 176 -8.76 -6.34 -9.21
N LYS A 177 -10.05 -6.73 -9.19
CA LYS A 177 -11.11 -6.15 -10.03
C LYS A 177 -11.43 -4.70 -9.67
N LEU A 178 -11.40 -4.36 -8.37
CA LEU A 178 -11.59 -2.99 -7.90
C LEU A 178 -10.40 -2.10 -8.33
N GLY A 179 -9.18 -2.66 -8.32
CA GLY A 179 -7.98 -2.04 -8.88
C GLY A 179 -7.49 -0.81 -8.11
N ASP A 180 -7.91 -0.66 -6.85
CA ASP A 180 -7.56 0.48 -6.00
C ASP A 180 -6.15 0.34 -5.41
N GLY A 181 -5.36 1.40 -5.54
CA GLY A 181 -3.97 1.47 -5.08
C GLY A 181 -3.74 1.18 -3.59
N SER A 182 -4.72 1.49 -2.74
CA SER A 182 -4.63 1.21 -1.30
C SER A 182 -4.59 -0.28 -0.99
N SER A 183 -5.01 -1.13 -1.93
CA SER A 183 -4.98 -2.60 -1.81
C SER A 183 -3.58 -3.18 -2.06
N PHE A 184 -2.66 -2.39 -2.61
CA PHE A 184 -1.33 -2.88 -2.96
C PHE A 184 -0.58 -3.50 -1.78
N PRO A 185 -0.45 -2.84 -0.60
CA PRO A 185 0.35 -3.39 0.48
C PRO A 185 -0.18 -4.73 1.00
N VAL A 186 -1.51 -4.89 1.08
CA VAL A 186 -2.11 -6.14 1.57
C VAL A 186 -2.04 -7.26 0.54
N LEU A 187 -2.21 -6.96 -0.75
CA LEU A 187 -2.02 -7.95 -1.82
C LEU A 187 -0.55 -8.37 -1.96
N PHE A 188 0.39 -7.43 -1.81
CA PHE A 188 1.81 -7.73 -1.74
C PHE A 188 2.14 -8.64 -0.56
N SER A 189 1.61 -8.33 0.62
CA SER A 189 1.73 -9.16 1.83
C SER A 189 1.22 -10.58 1.58
N THR A 190 0.09 -10.70 0.89
CA THR A 190 -0.53 -12.00 0.53
C THR A 190 0.39 -12.80 -0.40
N MET A 191 0.95 -12.15 -1.43
CA MET A 191 1.86 -12.80 -2.39
C MET A 191 3.05 -13.47 -1.69
N ILE A 192 3.59 -12.84 -0.64
CA ILE A 192 4.80 -13.31 0.05
C ILE A 192 4.54 -13.97 1.41
N ALA A 193 3.28 -14.12 1.83
CA ALA A 193 2.93 -14.71 3.13
C ALA A 193 3.24 -16.21 3.24
N GLY A 194 3.62 -16.86 2.13
CA GLY A 194 3.94 -18.30 2.08
C GLY A 194 2.77 -19.20 1.74
N TYR A 195 1.64 -18.64 1.29
CA TYR A 195 0.50 -19.42 0.81
C TYR A 195 0.90 -20.42 -0.30
N PRO A 196 0.08 -21.46 -0.53
CA PRO A 196 0.22 -22.29 -1.73
C PRO A 196 0.31 -21.44 -3.01
N GLU A 197 1.11 -21.91 -3.97
CA GLU A 197 1.52 -21.14 -5.15
C GLU A 197 0.35 -20.54 -5.93
N GLU A 198 -0.79 -21.23 -5.98
CA GLU A 198 -1.99 -20.76 -6.65
C GLU A 198 -2.51 -19.41 -6.10
N TYR A 199 -2.45 -19.20 -4.79
CA TYR A 199 -2.92 -17.95 -4.15
C TYR A 199 -1.87 -16.85 -4.25
N SER A 200 -0.57 -17.19 -4.13
CA SER A 200 0.50 -16.22 -4.37
C SER A 200 0.48 -15.71 -5.82
N ARG A 201 0.23 -16.60 -6.79
CA ARG A 201 0.06 -16.24 -8.20
C ARG A 201 -1.19 -15.39 -8.41
N LEU A 202 -2.30 -15.71 -7.76
CA LEU A 202 -3.52 -14.91 -7.83
C LEU A 202 -3.30 -13.50 -7.26
N ALA A 203 -2.59 -13.37 -6.13
CA ALA A 203 -2.22 -12.09 -5.56
C ALA A 203 -1.30 -11.29 -6.49
N ALA A 204 -0.34 -11.94 -7.14
CA ALA A 204 0.52 -11.31 -8.15
C ALA A 204 -0.29 -10.80 -9.37
N GLN A 205 -1.27 -11.57 -9.84
CA GLN A 205 -2.18 -11.13 -10.92
C GLN A 205 -3.05 -9.94 -10.49
N ALA A 206 -3.56 -9.97 -9.25
CA ALA A 206 -4.34 -8.87 -8.68
C ALA A 206 -3.50 -7.59 -8.56
N LEU A 207 -2.25 -7.70 -8.08
CA LEU A 207 -1.29 -6.59 -8.05
C LEU A 207 -1.07 -5.97 -9.43
N GLY A 208 -0.92 -6.79 -10.48
CA GLY A 208 -0.79 -6.32 -11.86
C GLY A 208 -2.02 -5.58 -12.41
N SER A 209 -3.17 -5.72 -11.75
CA SER A 209 -4.41 -5.02 -12.11
C SER A 209 -4.60 -3.69 -11.37
N ILE A 210 -3.76 -3.41 -10.36
CA ILE A 210 -3.79 -2.16 -9.60
C ILE A 210 -3.25 -1.03 -10.47
N LYS A 211 -4.04 0.03 -10.62
CA LYS A 211 -3.60 1.24 -11.34
C LYS A 211 -2.90 2.19 -10.39
N GLY A 212 -1.84 2.84 -10.87
CA GLY A 212 -1.21 3.96 -10.18
C GLY A 212 0.31 3.87 -10.17
N ASP A 213 0.91 4.49 -9.16
CA ASP A 213 2.36 4.64 -9.03
C ASP A 213 2.95 3.43 -8.30
N TYR A 214 3.42 2.44 -9.08
CA TYR A 214 4.03 1.21 -8.57
C TYR A 214 5.26 1.49 -7.69
N LYS A 215 6.07 2.50 -8.01
CA LYS A 215 7.20 2.93 -7.17
C LYS A 215 6.71 3.39 -5.81
N LYS A 216 5.71 4.29 -5.78
CA LYS A 216 5.13 4.78 -4.53
C LYS A 216 4.58 3.63 -3.68
N TYR A 217 3.93 2.65 -4.30
CA TYR A 217 3.40 1.51 -3.56
C TYR A 217 4.50 0.64 -2.92
N LEU A 218 5.59 0.37 -3.64
CA LEU A 218 6.73 -0.34 -3.06
C LEU A 218 7.39 0.44 -1.92
N ILE A 219 7.51 1.77 -2.05
CA ILE A 219 7.99 2.64 -0.96
C ILE A 219 7.05 2.56 0.25
N ASP A 220 5.73 2.56 0.04
CA ASP A 220 4.75 2.42 1.12
C ASP A 220 4.91 1.08 1.86
N VAL A 221 5.14 -0.02 1.14
CA VAL A 221 5.45 -1.33 1.75
C VAL A 221 6.75 -1.25 2.55
N ILE A 222 7.82 -0.71 1.98
CA ILE A 222 9.12 -0.53 2.67
C ILE A 222 8.96 0.29 3.96
N ARG A 223 8.06 1.27 3.98
CA ARG A 223 7.82 2.11 5.17
C ARG A 223 6.98 1.42 6.23
N LYS A 224 5.89 0.75 5.85
CA LYS A 224 4.82 0.36 6.80
C LYS A 224 4.81 -1.12 7.18
N ASN A 225 5.34 -2.00 6.33
CA ASN A 225 5.18 -3.44 6.49
C ASN A 225 6.27 -4.09 7.36
N SER A 226 6.15 -5.41 7.61
CA SER A 226 7.12 -6.17 8.40
C SER A 226 8.51 -6.25 7.72
N PRO A 227 9.61 -6.46 8.46
CA PRO A 227 10.96 -6.48 7.89
C PRO A 227 11.17 -7.38 6.68
N ILE A 228 10.62 -8.60 6.68
CA ILE A 228 10.67 -9.51 5.54
C ILE A 228 9.96 -8.92 4.30
N GLU A 229 8.81 -8.26 4.51
CA GLU A 229 8.06 -7.61 3.43
C GLU A 229 8.77 -6.37 2.90
N LYS A 230 9.44 -5.60 3.77
CA LYS A 230 10.28 -4.46 3.35
C LYS A 230 11.40 -4.93 2.43
N GLN A 231 12.07 -6.01 2.81
CA GLN A 231 13.14 -6.59 2.00
C GLN A 231 12.62 -7.13 0.67
N ALA A 232 11.51 -7.86 0.68
CA ALA A 232 10.90 -8.37 -0.54
C ALA A 232 10.48 -7.23 -1.51
N ALA A 233 9.91 -6.14 -0.99
CA ALA A 233 9.55 -4.98 -1.79
C ALA A 233 10.77 -4.28 -2.40
N PHE A 234 11.86 -4.14 -1.62
CA PHE A 234 13.12 -3.63 -2.14
C PHE A 234 13.68 -4.53 -3.26
N ASN A 235 13.68 -5.85 -3.07
CA ASN A 235 14.15 -6.80 -4.07
C ASN A 235 13.29 -6.77 -5.34
N ALA A 236 11.97 -6.62 -5.21
CA ALA A 236 11.07 -6.45 -6.34
C ALA A 236 11.36 -5.15 -7.11
N ALA A 237 11.63 -4.04 -6.40
CA ALA A 237 12.02 -2.77 -7.01
C ALA A 237 13.32 -2.90 -7.83
N MET A 238 14.34 -3.55 -7.28
CA MET A 238 15.64 -3.68 -7.95
C MET A 238 15.59 -4.55 -9.21
N LYS A 239 14.66 -5.51 -9.25
CA LYS A 239 14.42 -6.40 -10.41
C LYS A 239 13.42 -5.82 -11.42
N HIS A 240 12.76 -4.71 -11.10
CA HIS A 240 11.74 -4.14 -11.97
C HIS A 240 12.39 -3.59 -13.26
N PRO A 241 11.98 -4.05 -14.45
CA PRO A 241 12.63 -3.70 -15.71
C PRO A 241 12.47 -2.22 -16.06
N ASP A 242 11.31 -1.63 -15.73
CA ASP A 242 11.00 -0.25 -16.09
C ASP A 242 11.57 0.80 -15.11
N PHE A 243 12.19 0.38 -14.01
CA PHE A 243 12.72 1.31 -13.02
C PHE A 243 14.08 1.84 -13.44
N THR A 244 14.17 3.17 -13.55
CA THR A 244 15.40 3.87 -13.90
C THR A 244 16.42 3.81 -12.76
N PRO A 245 17.70 4.10 -13.05
CA PRO A 245 18.71 4.36 -12.02
C PRO A 245 18.26 5.32 -10.91
N ALA A 246 17.54 6.37 -11.28
CA ALA A 246 17.03 7.36 -10.33
C ALA A 246 15.92 6.80 -9.43
N ASP A 247 14.99 6.02 -9.99
CA ASP A 247 13.95 5.35 -9.21
C ASP A 247 14.55 4.37 -8.19
N ARG A 248 15.57 3.61 -8.61
CA ARG A 248 16.29 2.68 -7.73
C ARG A 248 17.03 3.42 -6.62
N GLY A 249 17.66 4.56 -6.95
CA GLY A 249 18.31 5.44 -5.97
C GLY A 249 17.34 5.97 -4.92
N GLU A 250 16.17 6.47 -5.34
CA GLU A 250 15.13 6.97 -4.43
C GLU A 250 14.56 5.87 -3.52
N ILE A 251 14.30 4.67 -4.07
CA ILE A 251 13.83 3.53 -3.28
C ILE A 251 14.90 3.08 -2.28
N ALA A 252 16.16 3.03 -2.68
CA ALA A 252 17.27 2.68 -1.80
C ALA A 252 17.50 3.71 -0.70
N GLU A 253 17.36 5.00 -0.99
CA GLU A 253 17.38 6.07 0.03
C GLU A 253 16.30 5.84 1.09
N ASN A 254 15.06 5.56 0.67
CA ASN A 254 13.95 5.27 1.59
C ASN A 254 14.17 3.99 2.41
N ALA A 255 14.66 2.92 1.78
CA ALA A 255 14.97 1.67 2.46
C ALA A 255 16.12 1.81 3.46
N LEU A 256 17.13 2.62 3.12
CA LEU A 256 18.26 2.91 4.00
C LEU A 256 17.81 3.69 5.25
N ASP A 257 16.96 4.70 5.09
CA ASP A 257 16.43 5.46 6.22
C ASP A 257 15.65 4.55 7.19
N ILE A 258 14.73 3.74 6.67
CA ILE A 258 13.93 2.82 7.50
C ILE A 258 14.82 1.81 8.23
N SER A 259 15.77 1.17 7.52
CA SER A 259 16.66 0.16 8.11
C SER A 259 17.67 0.74 9.11
N LEU A 260 17.98 2.03 9.04
CA LEU A 260 18.82 2.72 10.04
C LEU A 260 18.04 3.25 11.24
N SER A 261 16.73 3.43 11.11
CA SER A 261 15.90 4.09 12.12
C SER A 261 15.02 3.11 12.91
N TYR A 262 14.75 1.93 12.37
CA TYR A 262 13.97 0.88 13.04
C TYR A 262 14.88 -0.23 13.58
N ILE A 263 14.65 -0.61 14.85
CA ILE A 263 15.29 -1.75 15.51
C ILE A 263 14.20 -2.78 15.76
N ALA A 264 14.37 -3.97 15.19
CA ALA A 264 13.40 -5.04 15.37
C ALA A 264 13.52 -5.67 16.77
N PRO A 265 12.40 -6.05 17.42
CA PRO A 265 12.43 -6.77 18.69
C PRO A 265 13.03 -8.18 18.58
N ALA A 266 12.81 -8.85 17.45
CA ALA A 266 13.29 -10.20 17.18
C ALA A 266 14.56 -10.18 16.30
N GLU A 267 15.52 -11.06 16.60
CA GLU A 267 16.77 -11.16 15.85
C GLU A 267 16.56 -11.53 14.38
N ALA A 268 15.64 -12.45 14.09
CA ALA A 268 15.31 -12.82 12.72
C ALA A 268 14.82 -11.62 11.88
N ASP A 269 13.98 -10.77 12.48
CA ASP A 269 13.49 -9.53 11.86
C ASP A 269 14.61 -8.49 11.71
N GLN A 270 15.52 -8.42 12.68
CA GLN A 270 16.68 -7.53 12.62
C GLN A 270 17.62 -7.91 11.47
N ASN A 271 17.80 -9.22 11.20
CA ASN A 271 18.59 -9.70 10.06
C ASN A 271 18.04 -9.21 8.72
N TYR A 272 16.71 -9.24 8.53
CA TYR A 272 16.08 -8.68 7.33
C TYR A 272 16.36 -7.18 7.16
N LEU A 273 16.33 -6.41 8.25
CA LEU A 273 16.65 -4.96 8.21
C LEU A 273 18.12 -4.72 7.92
N ASP A 274 19.02 -5.53 8.48
CA ASP A 274 20.45 -5.40 8.23
C ASP A 274 20.80 -5.74 6.78
N GLU A 275 20.22 -6.81 6.22
CA GLU A 275 20.35 -7.12 4.80
C GLU A 275 19.80 -6.01 3.91
N LEU A 276 18.63 -5.45 4.25
CA LEU A 276 18.04 -4.30 3.56
C LEU A 276 18.97 -3.08 3.61
N ARG A 277 19.57 -2.79 4.76
CA ARG A 277 20.52 -1.69 4.95
C ARG A 277 21.73 -1.85 4.04
N TYR A 278 22.39 -3.00 4.05
CA TYR A 278 23.56 -3.24 3.22
C TYR A 278 23.23 -3.26 1.73
N ALA A 279 22.08 -3.83 1.34
CA ALA A 279 21.64 -3.80 -0.05
C ALA A 279 21.36 -2.37 -0.53
N SER A 280 20.75 -1.55 0.32
CA SER A 280 20.51 -0.12 0.03
C SER A 280 21.81 0.66 -0.12
N ILE A 281 22.80 0.41 0.74
CA ILE A 281 24.14 1.01 0.65
C ILE A 281 24.81 0.71 -0.68
N ARG A 282 24.77 -0.54 -1.16
CA ARG A 282 25.33 -0.90 -2.46
C ARG A 282 24.67 -0.13 -3.59
N VAL A 283 23.33 -0.07 -3.60
CA VAL A 283 22.60 0.65 -4.65
C VAL A 283 22.93 2.14 -4.65
N VAL A 284 22.89 2.84 -3.49
CA VAL A 284 23.22 4.27 -3.47
C VAL A 284 24.68 4.54 -3.84
N THR A 285 25.58 3.59 -3.57
CA THR A 285 27.01 3.66 -3.95
C THR A 285 27.17 3.51 -5.47
N GLU A 286 26.59 2.47 -6.06
CA GLU A 286 26.62 2.21 -7.50
C GLU A 286 26.03 3.37 -8.31
N GLN A 287 24.93 3.95 -7.81
CA GLN A 287 24.25 5.07 -8.45
C GLN A 287 24.88 6.44 -8.13
N ARG A 288 25.91 6.51 -7.27
CA ARG A 288 26.50 7.77 -6.78
C ARG A 288 25.43 8.75 -6.27
N TRP A 289 24.48 8.23 -5.51
CA TRP A 289 23.25 8.93 -5.14
C TRP A 289 23.48 9.91 -3.99
N SER A 290 24.00 11.10 -4.32
CA SER A 290 24.42 12.13 -3.36
C SER A 290 23.33 12.58 -2.38
N ARG A 291 22.05 12.47 -2.73
CA ARG A 291 20.91 12.75 -1.84
C ARG A 291 20.93 11.91 -0.55
N ALA A 292 21.49 10.70 -0.61
CA ALA A 292 21.60 9.81 0.55
C ALA A 292 22.79 10.13 1.47
N THR A 293 23.59 11.18 1.21
CA THR A 293 24.83 11.51 1.95
C THR A 293 24.64 11.44 3.47
N THR A 294 23.60 12.08 4.02
CA THR A 294 23.35 12.09 5.47
C THR A 294 23.10 10.68 6.03
N LEU A 295 22.39 9.84 5.28
CA LEU A 295 22.11 8.46 5.67
C LEU A 295 23.37 7.59 5.59
N VAL A 296 24.20 7.77 4.56
CA VAL A 296 25.49 7.07 4.41
C VAL A 296 26.45 7.48 5.53
N ILE A 297 26.48 8.75 5.94
CA ILE A 297 27.25 9.21 7.10
C ILE A 297 26.77 8.53 8.40
N LYS A 298 25.45 8.44 8.63
CA LYS A 298 24.88 7.73 9.78
C LYS A 298 25.28 6.25 9.77
N HIS A 299 25.22 5.60 8.60
CA HIS A 299 25.67 4.22 8.42
C HIS A 299 27.17 4.05 8.73
N PHE A 300 28.01 4.95 8.22
CA PHE A 300 29.45 4.95 8.44
C PHE A 300 29.81 5.04 9.92
N TYR A 301 29.24 5.98 10.67
CA TYR A 301 29.55 6.13 12.11
C TYR A 301 29.08 4.92 12.94
N ARG A 302 27.95 4.30 12.57
CA ARG A 302 27.52 3.03 13.19
C ARG A 302 28.56 1.94 12.96
N LEU A 303 29.01 1.74 11.72
CA LEU A 303 30.02 0.72 11.40
C LEU A 303 31.41 1.03 11.96
N GLN A 304 31.80 2.30 12.06
CA GLN A 304 33.04 2.71 12.72
C GLN A 304 33.05 2.24 14.18
N THR A 305 31.93 2.43 14.87
CA THR A 305 31.75 1.99 16.26
C THR A 305 31.68 0.47 16.36
N ASP A 306 30.96 -0.20 15.46
CA ASP A 306 30.86 -1.66 15.49
C ASP A 306 32.21 -2.33 15.17
N TYR A 307 32.98 -1.79 14.22
CA TYR A 307 34.30 -2.29 13.85
C TYR A 307 35.33 -2.09 14.97
N SER A 308 35.37 -0.91 15.60
CA SER A 308 36.30 -0.66 16.72
C SER A 308 36.02 -1.55 17.93
N ASN A 309 34.76 -1.99 18.10
CA ASN A 309 34.34 -2.94 19.13
C ASN A 309 34.40 -4.41 18.69
N GLY A 310 34.91 -4.72 17.49
CA GLY A 310 35.00 -6.09 16.96
C GLY A 310 33.66 -6.75 16.59
N LYS A 311 32.58 -5.97 16.50
CA LYS A 311 31.22 -6.42 16.17
C LYS A 311 30.91 -6.42 14.68
N ALA A 312 31.69 -5.68 13.88
CA ALA A 312 31.58 -5.67 12.43
C ALA A 312 32.90 -6.10 11.77
N PRO A 313 32.85 -6.90 10.70
CA PRO A 313 34.06 -7.29 9.97
C PRO A 313 34.63 -6.09 9.18
N LYS A 314 35.96 -6.07 9.04
CA LYS A 314 36.70 -5.04 8.30
C LYS A 314 36.12 -4.75 6.91
N ALA A 315 35.73 -5.78 6.17
CA ALA A 315 35.16 -5.63 4.83
C ALA A 315 33.91 -4.73 4.80
N ARG A 316 33.05 -4.77 5.83
CA ARG A 316 31.86 -3.91 5.92
C ARG A 316 32.23 -2.47 6.20
N PHE A 317 33.25 -2.24 7.02
CA PHE A 317 33.73 -0.89 7.29
C PHE A 317 34.35 -0.25 6.03
N ILE A 318 35.12 -1.03 5.25
CA ILE A 318 35.64 -0.61 3.95
C ILE A 318 34.50 -0.30 2.96
N GLU A 319 33.45 -1.12 2.89
CA GLU A 319 32.26 -0.87 2.06
C GLU A 319 31.61 0.49 2.41
N ALA A 320 31.51 0.84 3.70
CA ALA A 320 30.97 2.13 4.13
C ALA A 320 31.87 3.32 3.77
N ILE A 321 33.20 3.17 3.83
CA ILE A 321 34.16 4.19 3.38
C ILE A 321 34.01 4.43 1.88
N GLN A 322 33.90 3.36 1.09
CA GLN A 322 33.69 3.44 -0.35
C GLN A 322 32.35 4.10 -0.69
N ALA A 323 31.30 3.80 0.08
CA ALA A 323 29.99 4.43 -0.07
C ALA A 323 30.06 5.95 0.14
N LEU A 324 30.77 6.43 1.17
CA LEU A 324 31.02 7.86 1.37
C LEU A 324 31.80 8.46 0.19
N GLY A 325 32.84 7.77 -0.28
CA GLY A 325 33.62 8.17 -1.45
C GLY A 325 32.77 8.37 -2.71
N ALA A 326 31.75 7.52 -2.90
CA ALA A 326 30.85 7.58 -4.04
C ALA A 326 29.82 8.72 -3.98
N MET A 327 29.57 9.32 -2.80
CA MET A 327 28.61 10.41 -2.66
C MET A 327 29.08 11.69 -3.35
N GLY A 328 30.39 11.93 -3.42
CA GLY A 328 30.96 13.12 -4.09
C GLY A 328 30.58 14.45 -3.43
N THR A 329 30.25 14.44 -2.13
CA THR A 329 29.80 15.62 -1.38
C THR A 329 30.84 16.09 -0.37
N SER A 330 30.83 17.39 -0.05
CA SER A 330 31.73 17.98 0.95
C SER A 330 31.51 17.41 2.35
N GLU A 331 30.28 17.03 2.69
CA GLU A 331 29.93 16.39 3.96
C GLU A 331 30.55 15.00 4.07
N ALA A 332 30.52 14.21 2.98
CA ALA A 332 31.17 12.91 2.95
C ALA A 332 32.71 13.06 3.05
N ALA A 333 33.29 14.06 2.37
CA ALA A 333 34.70 14.37 2.50
C ALA A 333 35.08 14.75 3.94
N LYS A 334 34.30 15.61 4.60
CA LYS A 334 34.51 15.97 6.02
C LYS A 334 34.50 14.73 6.92
N ALA A 335 33.53 13.83 6.76
CA ALA A 335 33.43 12.62 7.56
C ALA A 335 34.67 11.71 7.38
N LEU A 336 35.13 11.53 6.14
CA LEU A 336 36.33 10.76 5.83
C LEU A 336 37.63 11.45 6.30
N SER A 337 37.71 12.78 6.22
CA SER A 337 38.84 13.55 6.74
C SER A 337 38.99 13.38 8.25
N LEU A 338 37.88 13.40 8.99
CA LEU A 338 37.90 13.15 10.44
C LEU A 338 38.36 11.71 10.76
N GLN A 339 37.94 10.73 9.95
CA GLN A 339 38.44 9.35 10.09
C GLN A 339 39.94 9.27 9.83
N LEU A 340 40.44 9.95 8.80
CA LEU A 340 41.87 10.01 8.52
C LEU A 340 42.64 10.66 9.67
N GLY A 341 42.11 11.75 10.24
CA GLY A 341 42.64 12.37 11.45
C GLY A 341 42.76 11.40 12.62
N LEU A 342 41.71 10.61 12.88
CA LEU A 342 41.73 9.58 13.93
C LEU A 342 42.80 8.51 13.68
N ILE A 343 42.96 8.05 12.44
CA ILE A 343 44.00 7.08 12.07
C ILE A 343 45.40 7.70 12.29
N ASN A 344 45.61 8.94 11.84
CA ASN A 344 46.86 9.66 12.01
C ASN A 344 47.25 9.86 13.48
N THR A 345 46.32 10.29 14.33
CA THR A 345 46.56 10.41 15.78
C THR A 345 46.86 9.05 16.41
N THR A 346 46.20 7.99 15.97
CA THR A 346 46.47 6.62 16.45
C THR A 346 47.86 6.16 16.04
N MET A 347 48.26 6.38 14.79
CA MET A 347 49.58 6.08 14.28
C MET A 347 50.66 6.85 15.04
N GLU A 348 50.46 8.13 15.29
CA GLU A 348 51.42 8.95 16.04
C GLU A 348 51.70 8.36 17.42
N ARG A 349 50.62 8.02 18.15
CA ARG A 349 50.67 7.50 19.53
C ARG A 349 51.14 6.06 19.64
N THR A 350 50.67 5.18 18.77
CA THR A 350 50.80 3.72 18.94
C THR A 350 51.69 3.05 17.90
N LYS A 351 52.01 3.74 16.80
CA LYS A 351 52.67 3.18 15.61
C LYS A 351 51.89 2.02 14.96
N GLN A 352 50.61 1.87 15.28
CA GLN A 352 49.71 0.86 14.72
C GLN A 352 48.64 1.53 13.86
N PHE A 353 48.31 0.89 12.74
CA PHE A 353 47.23 1.27 11.84
C PHE A 353 46.79 0.04 11.03
N ASP A 354 45.59 0.10 10.47
CA ASP A 354 45.12 -0.88 9.49
C ASP A 354 45.35 -0.33 8.09
N GLU A 355 46.24 -0.97 7.33
CA GLU A 355 46.67 -0.51 6.01
C GLU A 355 45.54 -0.52 4.98
N GLU A 356 44.67 -1.53 5.02
CA GLU A 356 43.54 -1.64 4.07
C GLU A 356 42.50 -0.54 4.33
N VAL A 357 42.20 -0.29 5.61
CA VAL A 357 41.28 0.78 6.01
C VAL A 357 41.86 2.14 5.64
N LEU A 358 43.14 2.41 5.92
CA LEU A 358 43.80 3.65 5.57
C LEU A 358 43.81 3.88 4.06
N THR A 359 44.15 2.85 3.28
CA THR A 359 44.13 2.91 1.81
C THR A 359 42.74 3.21 1.28
N ALA A 360 41.69 2.59 1.84
CA ALA A 360 40.32 2.86 1.47
C ALA A 360 39.92 4.31 1.74
N VAL A 361 40.32 4.87 2.90
CA VAL A 361 40.03 6.28 3.25
C VAL A 361 40.72 7.25 2.31
N ILE A 362 42.02 7.05 2.04
CA ILE A 362 42.79 7.90 1.10
C ILE A 362 42.18 7.84 -0.30
N GLY A 363 41.86 6.64 -0.78
CA GLY A 363 41.22 6.44 -2.09
C GLY A 363 39.85 7.13 -2.18
N ALA A 364 39.02 6.99 -1.14
CA ALA A 364 37.71 7.64 -1.09
C ALA A 364 37.81 9.18 -1.06
N LEU A 365 38.74 9.75 -0.29
CA LEU A 365 39.01 11.19 -0.28
C LEU A 365 39.49 11.70 -1.65
N GLY A 366 40.41 10.99 -2.28
CA GLY A 366 40.89 11.31 -3.62
C GLY A 366 39.81 11.21 -4.70
N ASN A 367 38.83 10.30 -4.54
CA ASN A 367 37.69 10.17 -5.44
C ASN A 367 36.70 11.33 -5.29
N ILE A 368 36.47 11.83 -4.07
CA ILE A 368 35.63 13.00 -3.85
C ILE A 368 36.33 14.27 -4.36
N GLY A 369 37.63 14.41 -4.08
CA GLY A 369 38.43 15.53 -4.56
C GLY A 369 38.12 16.86 -3.87
N ASP A 370 37.63 16.85 -2.62
CA ASP A 370 37.30 18.08 -1.88
C ASP A 370 38.49 18.58 -1.05
N LYS A 371 38.80 19.88 -1.14
CA LYS A 371 39.91 20.54 -0.43
C LYS A 371 39.90 20.37 1.09
N VAL A 372 38.76 20.05 1.72
CA VAL A 372 38.69 19.79 3.16
C VAL A 372 39.56 18.59 3.60
N ALA A 373 39.99 17.75 2.66
CA ALA A 373 40.90 16.65 2.90
C ALA A 373 42.39 17.04 2.94
N PHE A 374 42.74 18.26 2.48
CA PHE A 374 44.13 18.65 2.22
C PHE A 374 45.03 18.51 3.45
N ASP A 375 44.68 19.13 4.57
CA ASP A 375 45.52 19.11 5.78
C ASP A 375 45.73 17.68 6.31
N TYR A 376 44.68 16.86 6.27
CA TYR A 376 44.73 15.48 6.77
C TYR A 376 45.58 14.57 5.87
N LEU A 377 45.51 14.76 4.54
CA LEU A 377 46.34 14.04 3.58
C LEU A 377 47.80 14.50 3.62
N LEU A 378 48.05 15.81 3.77
CA LEU A 378 49.39 16.35 3.93
C LEU A 378 50.06 15.80 5.19
N TYR A 379 49.30 15.64 6.28
CA TYR A 379 49.82 15.15 7.55
C TYR A 379 50.37 13.72 7.48
N ILE A 380 49.91 12.89 6.52
CA ILE A 380 50.48 11.57 6.24
C ILE A 380 51.98 11.66 5.92
N GLY A 381 52.42 12.72 5.22
CA GLY A 381 53.82 12.91 4.84
C GLY A 381 54.76 13.21 6.01
N TYR A 382 54.23 13.57 7.17
CA TYR A 382 55.02 13.81 8.39
C TYR A 382 55.07 12.59 9.33
N LEU A 383 54.25 11.57 9.07
CA LEU A 383 54.19 10.37 9.88
C LEU A 383 54.99 9.24 9.23
N PRO A 384 55.53 8.28 10.01
CA PRO A 384 56.37 7.20 9.49
C PRO A 384 55.52 6.09 8.86
N TYR A 385 54.66 6.45 7.91
CA TYR A 385 53.93 5.49 7.07
C TYR A 385 54.83 4.93 5.96
N PRO A 386 54.55 3.72 5.46
CA PRO A 386 55.24 3.16 4.29
C PRO A 386 55.14 4.05 3.04
N ASP A 387 56.12 3.94 2.15
CA ASP A 387 56.18 4.73 0.91
C ASP A 387 54.94 4.54 0.01
N SER A 388 54.33 3.35 0.03
CA SER A 388 53.07 3.06 -0.69
C SER A 388 51.94 3.99 -0.24
N ILE A 389 51.77 4.16 1.06
CA ILE A 389 50.75 5.04 1.66
C ILE A 389 51.06 6.50 1.40
N GLN A 390 52.32 6.92 1.55
CA GLN A 390 52.73 8.30 1.26
C GLN A 390 52.54 8.66 -0.22
N THR A 391 52.71 7.69 -1.12
CA THR A 391 52.47 7.87 -2.56
C THR A 391 50.97 7.98 -2.84
N ALA A 392 50.16 7.08 -2.28
CA ALA A 392 48.70 7.13 -2.42
C ALA A 392 48.11 8.46 -1.91
N ALA A 393 48.61 8.97 -0.77
CA ALA A 393 48.21 10.27 -0.22
C ALA A 393 48.55 11.44 -1.16
N ARG A 394 49.75 11.44 -1.74
CA ARG A 394 50.16 12.44 -2.74
C ARG A 394 49.28 12.39 -3.99
N GLU A 395 48.96 11.21 -4.49
CA GLU A 395 48.05 11.05 -5.62
C GLU A 395 46.64 11.55 -5.31
N ALA A 396 46.11 11.28 -4.11
CA ALA A 396 44.81 11.78 -3.67
C ALA A 396 44.81 13.31 -3.56
N MET A 397 45.88 13.92 -3.03
CA MET A 397 46.04 15.38 -2.96
C MET A 397 46.02 16.04 -4.34
N ASN A 398 46.66 15.43 -5.33
CA ASN A 398 46.68 15.95 -6.70
C ASN A 398 45.30 15.94 -7.39
N ARG A 399 44.33 15.18 -6.85
CA ARG A 399 42.95 15.12 -7.36
C ARG A 399 42.02 16.14 -6.68
N LEU A 400 42.49 16.86 -5.67
CA LEU A 400 41.68 17.85 -4.95
C LEU A 400 41.37 19.05 -5.84
N LYS A 401 40.15 19.56 -5.73
CA LYS A 401 39.63 20.72 -6.43
C LYS A 401 39.48 21.88 -5.43
N TRP A 402 39.92 23.07 -5.85
CA TRP A 402 40.08 24.25 -4.99
C TRP A 402 38.89 25.21 -5.05
#